data_AF-A0A0T6AGU5-F1
#
_entry.id   AF-A0A0T6AGU5-F1
#
_cell.length_a   1.000
_cell.length_b   1.000
_cell.length_c   1.000
_cell.angle_alpha   90.00
_cell.angle_beta   90.00
_cell.angle_gamma   90.00
#
_symmetry.space_group_name_H-M   'P 1'
#
loop_
_entity.id
_entity.type
_entity.pdbx_description
1 polymer ?
#
loop_
_entity_poly.entity_id
_entity_poly.type
_entity_poly.pdbx_seq_one_letter_code
_entity_poly.pdbx_strand_id
1 'polypeptide(L)'
;MNDGILTVSLGDRSYDIFFASGVYPLFQEWVSRFFRGEGVFVVTDRNVSSIYGEDIRKWLSGIPHDVLSLPPGEQEKHGDTVREIYSFLARSGAGRDSLVVAFGGGVVGDLAGFAAATFLRGMSYVQVPTTLLSQVDSSVGGKTGFNLPEGKNLVGAFHQPRAVFIDPTFLLTLDDRNLQAGMAEVVKCAFAGAPSLLESITARAGTWKKMSGDAWLSVIRSAVEFKVGVVEQDEREASARRILNLGHTIGHALEQASGYGRLLHGEAVAMGLAWEAVFSRRQWVAPPVLERQVIDLLLAMGFSLDDPEVPLSSIAAAIGMDKKRAVSDLDMPLVTGPGSCVLRRIPVSLLREDLPAIREEIRGTLRDRAGAVVREERRPREEEEIRPPLPYPTDDRSSISALERRVVVDPRDPEAMIALSEAYRRAGNLTGAWETIKEALHQHPSSARAQSVARDIEREVKEVLPEVGESPSPLLEDVVILEEGAFELRPADRADDIRKERGAAPGVPRAGAPASARGTSPPDAGATVRTVTMASVYWDQGKQEEARRIIVEILRDNPRDPRARAWLEAREGKKGREQGDKVVSTLTAFLEKMAKEYGYDVPRHH
;
A
#
# COMPACT_ATOMS: atom_id res chain seq x y z
N MET A 1 -13.85 -16.13 -15.27
CA MET A 1 -12.79 -15.10 -15.29
C MET A 1 -11.57 -15.75 -14.64
N ASN A 2 -10.37 -15.54 -15.16
CA ASN A 2 -9.16 -16.10 -14.54
C ASN A 2 -8.91 -15.34 -13.23
N ASP A 3 -9.37 -15.87 -12.09
CA ASP A 3 -9.35 -15.17 -10.80
C ASP A 3 -7.93 -14.83 -10.30
N GLY A 4 -6.86 -15.24 -10.98
CA GLY A 4 -5.48 -14.90 -10.66
C GLY A 4 -4.83 -13.80 -11.51
N ILE A 5 -5.56 -13.14 -12.42
CA ILE A 5 -4.99 -12.13 -13.33
C ILE A 5 -5.85 -10.86 -13.35
N LEU A 6 -5.20 -9.70 -13.28
CA LEU A 6 -5.77 -8.38 -13.53
C LEU A 6 -4.99 -7.70 -14.66
N THR A 7 -5.68 -7.31 -15.72
CA THR A 7 -5.05 -6.60 -16.84
C THR A 7 -5.11 -5.09 -16.60
N VAL A 8 -4.02 -4.39 -16.88
CA VAL A 8 -3.97 -2.92 -16.94
C VAL A 8 -4.11 -2.50 -18.39
N SER A 9 -5.21 -1.83 -18.72
CA SER A 9 -5.64 -1.51 -20.09
C SER A 9 -5.08 -0.16 -20.54
N LEU A 10 -3.95 -0.18 -21.25
CA LEU A 10 -3.25 1.02 -21.75
C LEU A 10 -3.01 0.95 -23.28
N GLY A 11 -3.93 0.32 -24.01
CA GLY A 11 -3.80 0.06 -25.44
C GLY A 11 -2.62 -0.88 -25.73
N ASP A 12 -1.71 -0.49 -26.63
CA ASP A 12 -0.52 -1.28 -26.99
C ASP A 12 0.48 -1.46 -25.82
N ARG A 13 0.32 -0.69 -24.73
CA ARG A 13 1.13 -0.79 -23.52
C ARG A 13 0.46 -1.59 -22.40
N SER A 14 -0.64 -2.28 -22.70
CA SER A 14 -1.34 -3.10 -21.71
C SER A 14 -0.45 -4.23 -21.20
N TYR A 15 -0.63 -4.58 -19.93
CA TYR A 15 0.13 -5.63 -19.28
C TYR A 15 -0.69 -6.31 -18.19
N ASP A 16 -0.30 -7.53 -17.85
CA ASP A 16 -0.98 -8.33 -16.84
C ASP A 16 -0.29 -8.25 -15.48
N ILE A 17 -1.10 -8.12 -14.44
CA ILE A 17 -0.72 -8.31 -13.05
C ILE A 17 -1.24 -9.66 -12.64
N PHE A 18 -0.35 -10.51 -12.19
CA PHE A 18 -0.69 -11.85 -11.76
C PHE A 18 -0.60 -11.95 -10.25
N PHE A 19 -1.61 -12.58 -9.67
CA PHE A 19 -1.76 -12.84 -8.25
C PHE A 19 -1.72 -14.34 -8.03
N ALA A 20 -0.67 -14.82 -7.37
CA ALA A 20 -0.69 -16.20 -6.90
C ALA A 20 0.30 -16.44 -5.75
N SER A 21 0.00 -17.47 -4.97
CA SER A 21 0.79 -17.86 -3.81
C SER A 21 1.72 -19.01 -4.20
N GLY A 22 3.02 -18.86 -3.92
CA GLY A 22 4.03 -19.86 -4.25
C GLY A 22 4.22 -20.04 -5.76
N VAL A 23 4.21 -18.94 -6.53
CA VAL A 23 4.28 -18.97 -8.01
C VAL A 23 5.63 -19.40 -8.56
N TYR A 24 6.69 -19.32 -7.77
CA TYR A 24 8.04 -19.38 -8.31
C TYR A 24 8.53 -20.75 -8.82
N PRO A 25 7.96 -21.91 -8.44
CA PRO A 25 8.20 -23.15 -9.18
C PRO A 25 7.82 -23.06 -10.67
N LEU A 26 6.91 -22.15 -11.04
CA LEU A 26 6.53 -21.88 -12.43
C LEU A 26 7.23 -20.64 -13.01
N PHE A 27 8.09 -19.95 -12.25
CA PHE A 27 8.68 -18.68 -12.67
C PHE A 27 9.35 -18.75 -14.04
N GLN A 28 10.01 -19.87 -14.35
CA GLN A 28 10.59 -20.14 -15.68
C GLN A 28 9.55 -20.02 -16.80
N GLU A 29 8.41 -20.72 -16.66
CA GLU A 29 7.32 -20.70 -17.64
C GLU A 29 6.78 -19.28 -17.81
N TRP A 30 6.65 -18.53 -16.72
CA TRP A 30 6.07 -17.20 -16.72
C TRP A 30 7.00 -16.18 -17.40
N VAL A 31 8.29 -16.19 -17.03
CA VAL A 31 9.32 -15.34 -17.62
C VAL A 31 9.53 -15.69 -19.09
N SER A 32 9.45 -16.97 -19.46
CA SER A 32 9.61 -17.43 -20.85
C SER A 32 8.59 -16.84 -21.82
N ARG A 33 7.42 -16.38 -21.34
CA ARG A 33 6.41 -15.71 -22.18
C ARG A 33 6.86 -14.33 -22.67
N PHE A 34 7.77 -13.70 -21.95
CA PHE A 34 8.27 -12.34 -22.21
C PHE A 34 9.72 -12.33 -22.72
N PHE A 35 10.36 -13.50 -22.73
CA PHE A 35 11.71 -13.74 -23.19
C PHE A 35 11.74 -14.13 -24.67
N ARG A 36 12.74 -13.62 -25.42
CA ARG A 36 12.89 -13.87 -26.85
C ARG A 36 14.23 -14.52 -27.24
N GLY A 37 14.94 -15.13 -26.29
CA GLY A 37 16.16 -15.91 -26.57
C GLY A 37 17.48 -15.27 -26.14
N GLU A 38 17.54 -13.97 -25.86
CA GLU A 38 18.80 -13.21 -25.66
C GLU A 38 19.29 -13.08 -24.21
N GLY A 39 18.66 -13.77 -23.25
CA GLY A 39 19.06 -13.78 -21.83
C GLY A 39 18.13 -12.99 -20.90
N VAL A 40 18.11 -13.41 -19.62
CA VAL A 40 17.36 -12.76 -18.52
C VAL A 40 18.33 -12.11 -17.54
N PHE A 41 18.12 -10.84 -17.24
CA PHE A 41 18.98 -10.06 -16.36
C PHE A 41 18.21 -9.65 -15.12
N VAL A 42 18.49 -10.34 -14.00
CA VAL A 42 17.83 -10.06 -12.73
C VAL A 42 18.57 -8.96 -11.98
N VAL A 43 17.85 -7.93 -11.58
CA VAL A 43 18.32 -6.90 -10.67
C VAL A 43 17.59 -7.06 -9.34
N THR A 44 18.35 -7.20 -8.26
CA THR A 44 17.84 -7.35 -6.90
C THR A 44 18.71 -6.57 -5.91
N ASP A 45 18.35 -6.55 -4.63
CA ASP A 45 19.19 -6.01 -3.57
C ASP A 45 19.84 -7.13 -2.73
N ARG A 46 20.88 -6.81 -1.96
CA ARG A 46 21.62 -7.78 -1.16
C ARG A 46 20.79 -8.47 -0.06
N ASN A 47 19.76 -7.82 0.50
CA ASN A 47 18.90 -8.46 1.51
C ASN A 47 18.06 -9.54 0.84
N VAL A 48 17.38 -9.21 -0.25
CA VAL A 48 16.58 -10.16 -1.03
C VAL A 48 17.46 -11.27 -1.61
N SER A 49 18.61 -10.92 -2.18
CA SER A 49 19.60 -11.88 -2.70
C SER A 49 20.13 -12.84 -1.63
N SER A 50 20.24 -12.41 -0.37
CA SER A 50 20.71 -13.28 0.72
C SER A 50 19.70 -14.37 1.09
N ILE A 51 18.41 -14.13 0.81
CA ILE A 51 17.30 -15.03 1.14
C ILE A 51 16.95 -15.89 -0.08
N TYR A 52 16.79 -15.25 -1.25
CA TYR A 52 16.22 -15.85 -2.45
C TYR A 52 17.23 -15.98 -3.61
N GLY A 53 18.49 -15.58 -3.44
CA GLY A 53 19.45 -15.55 -4.57
C GLY A 53 19.69 -16.92 -5.21
N GLU A 54 19.84 -17.98 -4.41
CA GLU A 54 19.95 -19.35 -4.92
C GLU A 54 18.63 -19.84 -5.53
N ASP A 55 17.50 -19.49 -4.92
CA ASP A 55 16.19 -19.85 -5.42
C ASP A 55 15.91 -19.19 -6.78
N ILE A 56 16.26 -17.91 -6.97
CA ILE A 56 16.16 -17.20 -8.25
C ILE A 56 16.95 -17.94 -9.34
N ARG A 57 18.19 -18.33 -9.06
CA ARG A 57 19.02 -19.09 -10.02
C ARG A 57 18.41 -20.44 -10.35
N LYS A 58 17.87 -21.12 -9.34
CA LYS A 58 17.19 -22.41 -9.51
C LYS A 58 15.91 -22.27 -10.33
N TRP A 59 15.10 -21.26 -10.06
CA TRP A 59 13.84 -21.00 -10.78
C TRP A 59 14.07 -20.57 -12.23
N LEU A 60 15.23 -20.00 -12.55
CA LEU A 60 15.65 -19.68 -13.92
C LEU A 60 16.55 -20.77 -14.53
N SER A 61 16.70 -21.93 -13.88
CA SER A 61 17.51 -23.02 -14.43
C SER A 61 16.94 -23.47 -15.79
N GLY A 62 17.78 -23.40 -16.83
CA GLY A 62 17.36 -23.64 -18.22
C GLY A 62 17.04 -22.40 -19.04
N ILE A 63 17.07 -21.20 -18.45
CA ILE A 63 17.10 -19.92 -19.18
C ILE A 63 18.48 -19.28 -18.95
N PRO A 64 19.20 -18.81 -19.99
CA PRO A 64 20.43 -18.03 -19.79
C PRO A 64 20.14 -16.80 -18.95
N HIS A 65 20.80 -16.67 -17.79
CA HIS A 65 20.52 -15.57 -16.88
C HIS A 65 21.75 -15.14 -16.08
N ASP A 66 21.76 -13.87 -15.70
CA ASP A 66 22.70 -13.30 -14.74
C ASP A 66 21.93 -12.52 -13.65
N VAL A 67 22.52 -12.40 -12.47
CA VAL A 67 21.93 -11.72 -11.31
C VAL A 67 22.87 -10.65 -10.78
N LEU A 68 22.37 -9.42 -10.66
CA LEU A 68 23.03 -8.29 -10.00
C LEU A 68 22.37 -8.01 -8.65
N SER A 69 23.18 -7.97 -7.59
CA SER A 69 22.72 -7.67 -6.22
C SER A 69 23.26 -6.31 -5.75
N LEU A 70 22.40 -5.29 -5.79
CA LEU A 70 22.68 -3.91 -5.42
C LEU A 70 22.70 -3.73 -3.88
N PRO A 71 23.40 -2.71 -3.36
CA PRO A 71 23.23 -2.32 -1.96
C PRO A 71 21.75 -1.95 -1.68
N PRO A 72 21.22 -2.28 -0.49
CA PRO A 72 19.80 -2.03 -0.16
C PRO A 72 19.59 -0.62 0.40
N GLY A 73 18.38 -0.08 0.19
CA GLY A 73 17.88 1.13 0.87
C GLY A 73 17.66 2.33 -0.07
N GLU A 74 16.87 3.31 0.40
CA GLU A 74 16.49 4.49 -0.37
C GLU A 74 17.69 5.39 -0.71
N GLN A 75 18.74 5.37 0.11
CA GLN A 75 19.98 6.13 -0.13
C GLN A 75 20.72 5.67 -1.39
N GLU A 76 20.51 4.43 -1.81
CA GLU A 76 21.11 3.85 -3.02
C GLU A 76 20.30 4.19 -4.28
N LYS A 77 19.17 4.89 -4.13
CA LYS A 77 18.28 5.26 -5.22
C LYS A 77 18.80 6.50 -5.95
N HIS A 78 19.98 6.40 -6.55
CA HIS A 78 20.66 7.50 -7.24
C HIS A 78 21.31 7.05 -8.56
N GLY A 79 21.74 8.02 -9.38
CA GLY A 79 22.23 7.76 -10.74
C GLY A 79 23.47 6.84 -10.84
N ASP A 80 24.32 6.77 -9.81
CA ASP A 80 25.48 5.88 -9.83
C ASP A 80 25.08 4.40 -9.78
N THR A 81 24.04 4.04 -9.02
CA THR A 81 23.45 2.70 -8.97
C THR A 81 22.82 2.33 -10.32
N VAL A 82 22.17 3.28 -10.98
CA VAL A 82 21.68 3.08 -12.36
C VAL A 82 22.85 2.79 -13.32
N ARG A 83 23.98 3.49 -13.17
CA ARG A 83 25.19 3.23 -13.96
C ARG A 83 25.78 1.84 -13.70
N GLU A 84 25.68 1.34 -12.47
CA GLU A 84 26.05 -0.03 -12.15
C GLU A 84 25.17 -1.04 -12.90
N ILE A 85 23.85 -0.82 -12.93
CA ILE A 85 22.92 -1.66 -13.70
C ILE A 85 23.26 -1.62 -15.20
N TYR A 86 23.52 -0.44 -15.78
CA TYR A 86 23.95 -0.36 -17.19
C TYR A 86 25.25 -1.12 -17.47
N SER A 87 26.23 -1.02 -16.55
CA SER A 87 27.52 -1.69 -16.69
C SER A 87 27.35 -3.22 -16.62
N PHE A 88 26.48 -3.69 -15.74
CA PHE A 88 26.09 -5.09 -15.63
C PHE A 88 25.44 -5.58 -16.93
N LEU A 89 24.39 -4.91 -17.41
CA LEU A 89 23.70 -5.27 -18.64
C LEU A 89 24.66 -5.34 -19.83
N ALA A 90 25.54 -4.34 -19.98
CA ALA A 90 26.51 -4.30 -21.07
C ALA A 90 27.55 -5.42 -20.99
N ARG A 91 28.10 -5.71 -19.79
CA ARG A 91 29.12 -6.75 -19.60
C ARG A 91 28.57 -8.16 -19.77
N SER A 92 27.32 -8.36 -19.37
CA SER A 92 26.61 -9.62 -19.55
C SER A 92 26.02 -9.81 -20.95
N GLY A 93 26.26 -8.87 -21.87
CA GLY A 93 25.86 -9.00 -23.27
C GLY A 93 24.37 -8.81 -23.53
N ALA A 94 23.68 -8.02 -22.70
CA ALA A 94 22.25 -7.74 -22.88
C ALA A 94 21.96 -7.09 -24.24
N GLY A 95 21.09 -7.72 -25.02
CA GLY A 95 20.58 -7.25 -26.30
C GLY A 95 19.22 -6.55 -26.17
N ARG A 96 18.61 -6.20 -27.32
CA ARG A 96 17.31 -5.50 -27.33
C ARG A 96 16.13 -6.41 -26.99
N ASP A 97 16.28 -7.71 -27.27
CA ASP A 97 15.24 -8.71 -27.03
C ASP A 97 15.49 -9.48 -25.71
N SER A 98 16.51 -9.09 -24.94
CA SER A 98 16.71 -9.54 -23.57
C SER A 98 15.64 -8.97 -22.62
N LEU A 99 15.48 -9.63 -21.47
CA LEU A 99 14.48 -9.27 -20.46
C LEU A 99 15.14 -8.86 -19.14
N VAL A 100 14.77 -7.69 -18.61
CA VAL A 100 15.15 -7.29 -17.26
C VAL A 100 14.10 -7.77 -16.25
N VAL A 101 14.53 -8.36 -15.14
CA VAL A 101 13.65 -8.77 -14.04
C VAL A 101 13.99 -7.93 -12.82
N ALA A 102 13.07 -7.05 -12.42
CA ALA A 102 13.20 -6.29 -11.18
C ALA A 102 12.66 -7.12 -10.01
N PHE A 103 13.55 -7.76 -9.25
CA PHE A 103 13.19 -8.67 -8.16
C PHE A 103 13.53 -8.03 -6.81
N GLY A 104 12.56 -7.38 -6.17
CA GLY A 104 12.81 -6.67 -4.91
C GLY A 104 11.69 -5.72 -4.51
N GLY A 105 11.99 -4.80 -3.58
CA GLY A 105 11.09 -3.73 -3.20
C GLY A 105 11.04 -2.58 -4.21
N GLY A 106 10.39 -1.47 -3.82
CA GLY A 106 10.18 -0.31 -4.71
C GLY A 106 11.46 0.34 -5.23
N VAL A 107 12.54 0.38 -4.45
CA VAL A 107 13.84 0.91 -4.89
C VAL A 107 14.40 0.11 -6.07
N VAL A 108 14.42 -1.22 -5.96
CA VAL A 108 14.86 -2.11 -7.04
C VAL A 108 13.96 -1.94 -8.26
N GLY A 109 12.64 -1.93 -8.05
CA GLY A 109 11.64 -1.73 -9.10
C GLY A 109 11.87 -0.44 -9.90
N ASP A 110 12.08 0.68 -9.21
CA ASP A 110 12.28 1.98 -9.85
C ASP A 110 13.61 2.07 -10.60
N LEU A 111 14.71 1.59 -9.99
CA LEU A 111 16.04 1.64 -10.60
C LEU A 111 16.15 0.70 -11.81
N ALA A 112 15.68 -0.54 -11.67
CA ALA A 112 15.71 -1.52 -12.75
C ALA A 112 14.74 -1.14 -13.89
N GLY A 113 13.56 -0.64 -13.55
CA GLY A 113 12.60 -0.13 -14.52
C GLY A 113 13.13 1.07 -15.29
N PHE A 114 13.80 2.02 -14.62
CA PHE A 114 14.41 3.17 -15.29
C PHE A 114 15.59 2.75 -16.16
N ALA A 115 16.42 1.82 -15.67
CA ALA A 115 17.51 1.27 -16.46
C ALA A 115 16.98 0.57 -17.72
N ALA A 116 15.92 -0.23 -17.61
CA ALA A 116 15.26 -0.86 -18.75
C ALA A 116 14.66 0.17 -19.73
N ALA A 117 14.09 1.28 -19.23
CA ALA A 117 13.51 2.33 -20.07
C ALA A 117 14.56 3.03 -20.96
N THR A 118 15.81 3.08 -20.52
CA THR A 118 16.84 3.96 -21.08
C THR A 118 18.00 3.21 -21.73
N PHE A 119 18.36 2.03 -21.21
CA PHE A 119 19.36 1.17 -21.80
C PHE A 119 18.88 0.65 -23.16
N LEU A 120 19.76 0.72 -24.17
CA LEU A 120 19.41 0.46 -25.58
C LEU A 120 18.17 1.22 -26.10
N ARG A 121 17.79 2.32 -25.43
CA ARG A 121 16.59 3.14 -25.69
C ARG A 121 15.26 2.42 -25.45
N GLY A 122 15.25 1.43 -24.57
CA GLY A 122 14.05 0.72 -24.15
C GLY A 122 14.19 -0.79 -24.31
N MET A 123 14.12 -1.48 -23.19
CA MET A 123 14.08 -2.93 -23.06
C MET A 123 12.80 -3.38 -22.38
N SER A 124 12.40 -4.61 -22.66
CA SER A 124 11.32 -5.26 -21.90
C SER A 124 11.79 -5.53 -20.47
N TYR A 125 10.89 -5.35 -19.51
CA TYR A 125 11.13 -5.73 -18.13
C TYR A 125 9.87 -6.25 -17.46
N VAL A 126 10.03 -6.99 -16.37
CA VAL A 126 8.94 -7.45 -15.49
C VAL A 126 9.25 -7.08 -14.03
N GLN A 127 8.20 -6.93 -13.22
CA GLN A 127 8.30 -6.63 -11.79
C GLN A 127 7.98 -7.88 -10.96
N VAL A 128 8.83 -8.18 -9.98
CA VAL A 128 8.60 -9.19 -8.95
C VAL A 128 8.70 -8.49 -7.57
N PRO A 129 7.62 -7.82 -7.14
CA PRO A 129 7.60 -7.07 -5.89
C PRO A 129 7.68 -7.96 -4.64
N THR A 130 8.69 -7.74 -3.79
CA THR A 130 8.93 -8.53 -2.57
C THR A 130 8.53 -7.83 -1.27
N THR A 131 8.15 -6.54 -1.33
CA THR A 131 7.65 -5.79 -0.16
C THR A 131 6.18 -5.45 -0.32
N LEU A 132 5.44 -5.32 0.79
CA LEU A 132 4.01 -4.97 0.73
C LEU A 132 3.79 -3.66 -0.02
N LEU A 133 4.61 -2.63 0.25
CA LEU A 133 4.56 -1.35 -0.46
C LEU A 133 4.68 -1.55 -1.97
N SER A 134 5.66 -2.35 -2.42
CA SER A 134 5.84 -2.61 -3.85
C SER A 134 4.71 -3.43 -4.45
N GLN A 135 4.09 -4.33 -3.68
CA GLN A 135 2.98 -5.18 -4.14
C GLN A 135 1.68 -4.40 -4.31
N VAL A 136 1.42 -3.38 -3.48
CA VAL A 136 0.17 -2.60 -3.53
C VAL A 136 0.29 -1.29 -4.29
N ASP A 137 1.52 -0.79 -4.46
CA ASP A 137 1.77 0.53 -5.03
C ASP A 137 2.88 0.49 -6.08
N SER A 138 4.16 0.57 -5.71
CA SER A 138 5.22 1.02 -6.64
C SER A 138 5.46 0.13 -7.87
N SER A 139 5.09 -1.15 -7.85
CA SER A 139 5.21 -2.02 -9.05
C SER A 139 4.17 -1.74 -10.14
N VAL A 140 3.13 -0.95 -9.85
CA VAL A 140 2.00 -0.69 -10.74
C VAL A 140 1.99 0.76 -11.24
N GLY A 141 1.84 0.92 -12.55
CA GLY A 141 1.61 2.22 -13.20
C GLY A 141 2.86 2.90 -13.79
N GLY A 142 3.94 2.15 -13.99
CA GLY A 142 5.04 2.48 -14.91
C GLY A 142 5.93 3.67 -14.54
N LYS A 143 5.78 4.25 -13.35
CA LYS A 143 6.69 5.30 -12.86
C LYS A 143 7.98 4.63 -12.42
N THR A 144 9.10 5.04 -13.00
CA THR A 144 10.43 4.51 -12.68
C THR A 144 11.40 5.68 -12.57
N GLY A 145 12.47 5.57 -11.77
CA GLY A 145 13.41 6.68 -11.62
C GLY A 145 14.34 6.57 -10.44
N PHE A 146 15.02 7.68 -10.16
CA PHE A 146 15.93 7.81 -9.05
C PHE A 146 15.93 9.23 -8.46
N ASN A 147 16.52 9.37 -7.28
CA ASN A 147 16.59 10.61 -6.53
C ASN A 147 17.80 11.44 -6.93
N LEU A 148 17.64 12.77 -6.88
CA LEU A 148 18.76 13.70 -6.88
C LEU A 148 18.97 14.24 -5.46
N PRO A 149 20.14 14.80 -5.13
CA PRO A 149 20.33 15.52 -3.87
C PRO A 149 19.26 16.57 -3.61
N GLU A 150 18.67 17.14 -4.67
CA GLU A 150 17.66 18.19 -4.56
C GLU A 150 16.22 17.69 -4.49
N GLY A 151 15.97 16.39 -4.61
CA GLY A 151 14.64 15.85 -4.42
C GLY A 151 14.47 14.41 -4.90
N LYS A 152 13.43 13.79 -4.34
CA LYS A 152 13.03 12.42 -4.68
C LYS A 152 12.41 12.32 -6.06
N ASN A 153 12.70 11.21 -6.75
CA ASN A 153 12.10 10.81 -8.03
C ASN A 153 12.13 11.89 -9.12
N LEU A 154 13.06 12.85 -9.04
CA LEU A 154 13.12 13.98 -9.98
C LEU A 154 13.57 13.55 -11.38
N VAL A 155 14.33 12.46 -11.49
CA VAL A 155 14.74 11.88 -12.77
C VAL A 155 14.05 10.53 -12.92
N GLY A 156 13.29 10.37 -13.99
CA GLY A 156 12.50 9.17 -14.20
C GLY A 156 11.95 9.04 -15.61
N ALA A 157 11.23 7.94 -15.82
CA ALA A 157 10.52 7.63 -17.06
C ALA A 157 9.19 6.95 -16.76
N PHE A 158 8.18 7.21 -17.60
CA PHE A 158 6.98 6.38 -17.68
C PHE A 158 7.27 5.21 -18.62
N HIS A 159 7.57 4.04 -18.05
CA HIS A 159 7.91 2.80 -18.77
C HIS A 159 7.12 1.66 -18.15
N GLN A 160 6.19 1.06 -18.91
CA GLN A 160 5.32 0.00 -18.38
C GLN A 160 6.05 -1.35 -18.38
N PRO A 161 5.90 -2.16 -17.33
CA PRO A 161 6.40 -3.54 -17.35
C PRO A 161 5.60 -4.37 -18.35
N ARG A 162 6.16 -5.50 -18.77
CA ARG A 162 5.44 -6.53 -19.55
C ARG A 162 4.50 -7.37 -18.67
N ALA A 163 4.82 -7.47 -17.38
CA ALA A 163 4.01 -8.13 -16.37
C ALA A 163 4.47 -7.75 -14.95
N VAL A 164 3.57 -7.92 -13.98
CA VAL A 164 3.86 -7.82 -12.54
C VAL A 164 3.45 -9.14 -11.88
N PHE A 165 4.32 -9.72 -11.07
CA PHE A 165 4.07 -11.00 -10.37
C PHE A 165 3.99 -10.78 -8.85
N ILE A 166 2.78 -10.77 -8.32
CA ILE A 166 2.52 -10.53 -6.91
C ILE A 166 2.33 -11.86 -6.17
N ASP A 167 3.25 -12.14 -5.25
CA ASP A 167 3.18 -13.29 -4.36
C ASP A 167 3.30 -12.85 -2.88
N PRO A 168 2.25 -13.01 -2.07
CA PRO A 168 2.26 -12.60 -0.67
C PRO A 168 3.21 -13.44 0.19
N THR A 169 3.74 -14.57 -0.30
CA THR A 169 4.69 -15.40 0.46
C THR A 169 6.02 -14.69 0.73
N PHE A 170 6.42 -13.68 -0.06
CA PHE A 170 7.58 -12.84 0.27
C PHE A 170 7.39 -12.00 1.52
N LEU A 171 6.15 -11.65 1.87
CA LEU A 171 5.85 -10.89 3.08
C LEU A 171 6.17 -11.68 4.34
N LEU A 172 6.34 -13.00 4.24
CA LEU A 172 6.78 -13.83 5.35
C LEU A 172 8.17 -13.38 5.82
N THR A 173 9.12 -13.14 4.91
CA THR A 173 10.49 -12.79 5.30
C THR A 173 10.72 -11.30 5.53
N LEU A 174 9.75 -10.45 5.16
CA LEU A 174 9.78 -9.02 5.37
C LEU A 174 9.74 -8.66 6.87
N ASP A 175 10.55 -7.69 7.28
CA ASP A 175 10.54 -7.21 8.66
C ASP A 175 9.25 -6.44 8.99
N ASP A 176 8.91 -6.41 10.28
CA ASP A 176 7.69 -5.78 10.79
C ASP A 176 7.56 -4.31 10.39
N ARG A 177 8.68 -3.58 10.33
CA ARG A 177 8.69 -2.14 10.06
C ARG A 177 8.34 -1.88 8.59
N ASN A 178 8.97 -2.61 7.66
CA ASN A 178 8.64 -2.52 6.23
C ASN A 178 7.25 -3.09 5.90
N LEU A 179 6.82 -4.14 6.59
CA LEU A 179 5.47 -4.67 6.44
C LEU A 179 4.43 -3.65 6.90
N GLN A 180 4.65 -3.02 8.07
CA GLN A 180 3.79 -1.95 8.55
C GLN A 180 3.81 -0.74 7.61
N ALA A 181 4.97 -0.29 7.13
CA ALA A 181 5.07 0.81 6.18
C ALA A 181 4.22 0.55 4.92
N GLY A 182 4.19 -0.68 4.39
CA GLY A 182 3.32 -1.03 3.27
C GLY A 182 1.81 -0.92 3.56
N MET A 183 1.38 -1.11 4.81
CA MET A 183 -0.03 -0.95 5.19
C MET A 183 -0.52 0.49 5.07
N ALA A 184 0.38 1.49 5.11
CA ALA A 184 -0.03 2.88 4.93
C ALA A 184 -0.61 3.12 3.54
N GLU A 185 -0.03 2.50 2.51
CA GLU A 185 -0.55 2.58 1.14
C GLU A 185 -1.87 1.81 0.97
N VAL A 186 -2.04 0.71 1.71
CA VAL A 186 -3.32 0.00 1.77
C VAL A 186 -4.41 0.88 2.38
N VAL A 187 -4.12 1.55 3.51
CA VAL A 187 -5.05 2.49 4.16
C VAL A 187 -5.34 3.68 3.25
N LYS A 188 -4.34 4.20 2.55
CA LYS A 188 -4.52 5.25 1.54
C LYS A 188 -5.53 4.82 0.48
N CYS A 189 -5.30 3.68 -0.19
CA CYS A 189 -6.22 3.19 -1.22
C CYS A 189 -7.64 2.99 -0.67
N ALA A 190 -7.74 2.46 0.56
CA ALA A 190 -9.00 2.25 1.24
C ALA A 190 -9.81 3.53 1.42
N PHE A 191 -9.19 4.62 1.90
CA PHE A 191 -9.85 5.91 2.06
C PHE A 191 -9.99 6.72 0.77
N ALA A 192 -9.11 6.51 -0.20
CA ALA A 192 -9.12 7.26 -1.45
C ALA A 192 -10.29 6.85 -2.36
N GLY A 193 -10.64 5.56 -2.40
CA GLY A 193 -11.71 5.10 -3.28
C GLY A 193 -12.05 3.60 -3.24
N ALA A 194 -11.66 2.88 -2.18
CA ALA A 194 -11.90 1.44 -2.07
C ALA A 194 -12.67 1.08 -0.78
N PRO A 195 -14.01 1.28 -0.73
CA PRO A 195 -14.82 1.03 0.46
C PRO A 195 -14.76 -0.43 0.96
N SER A 196 -14.78 -1.42 0.06
CA SER A 196 -14.67 -2.83 0.45
C SER A 196 -13.31 -3.18 1.06
N LEU A 197 -12.24 -2.52 0.58
CA LEU A 197 -10.92 -2.63 1.20
C LEU A 197 -10.94 -2.00 2.60
N LEU A 198 -11.57 -0.82 2.77
CA LEU A 198 -11.69 -0.15 4.05
C LEU A 198 -12.42 -1.01 5.09
N GLU A 199 -13.54 -1.62 4.72
CA GLU A 199 -14.27 -2.56 5.58
C GLU A 199 -13.37 -3.74 5.98
N SER A 200 -12.69 -4.33 4.99
CA SER A 200 -11.81 -5.49 5.17
C SER A 200 -10.65 -5.21 6.13
N ILE A 201 -9.95 -4.09 5.99
CA ILE A 201 -8.81 -3.76 6.86
C ILE A 201 -9.27 -3.25 8.23
N THR A 202 -10.43 -2.60 8.32
CA THR A 202 -11.02 -2.17 9.60
C THR A 202 -11.37 -3.38 10.46
N ALA A 203 -12.00 -4.40 9.87
CA ALA A 203 -12.32 -5.65 10.57
C ALA A 203 -11.08 -6.40 11.09
N ARG A 204 -9.90 -6.12 10.53
CA ARG A 204 -8.61 -6.76 10.87
C ARG A 204 -7.65 -5.81 11.60
N ALA A 205 -8.07 -4.60 11.96
CA ALA A 205 -7.17 -3.55 12.44
C ALA A 205 -6.31 -3.98 13.65
N GLY A 206 -6.83 -4.79 14.58
CA GLY A 206 -6.08 -5.31 15.73
C GLY A 206 -5.32 -6.62 15.49
N THR A 207 -5.52 -7.27 14.33
CA THR A 207 -4.99 -8.62 14.04
C THR A 207 -4.32 -8.73 12.67
N TRP A 208 -4.15 -7.64 11.94
CA TRP A 208 -3.64 -7.60 10.57
C TRP A 208 -2.28 -8.31 10.40
N LYS A 209 -1.41 -8.25 11.42
CA LYS A 209 -0.13 -8.98 11.42
C LYS A 209 -0.27 -10.51 11.39
N LYS A 210 -1.46 -11.05 11.68
CA LYS A 210 -1.78 -12.49 11.63
C LYS A 210 -2.34 -12.93 10.28
N MET A 211 -2.50 -12.01 9.31
CA MET A 211 -2.93 -12.38 7.96
C MET A 211 -1.93 -13.35 7.33
N SER A 212 -2.44 -14.34 6.60
CA SER A 212 -1.65 -15.31 5.85
C SER A 212 -2.29 -15.57 4.49
N GLY A 213 -1.46 -15.94 3.51
CA GLY A 213 -1.88 -16.40 2.18
C GLY A 213 -2.98 -15.55 1.55
N ASP A 214 -4.15 -16.14 1.39
CA ASP A 214 -5.32 -15.56 0.71
C ASP A 214 -5.80 -14.24 1.31
N ALA A 215 -5.64 -14.04 2.64
CA ALA A 215 -6.01 -12.77 3.26
C ALA A 215 -5.12 -11.63 2.77
N TRP A 216 -3.81 -11.87 2.66
CA TRP A 216 -2.88 -10.90 2.07
C TRP A 216 -3.20 -10.71 0.59
N LEU A 217 -3.41 -11.79 -0.16
CA LEU A 217 -3.71 -11.73 -1.58
C LEU A 217 -4.97 -10.89 -1.86
N SER A 218 -6.03 -11.07 -1.07
CA SER A 218 -7.28 -10.30 -1.18
C SER A 218 -7.09 -8.81 -0.88
N VAL A 219 -6.34 -8.47 0.18
CA VAL A 219 -6.03 -7.07 0.54
C VAL A 219 -5.19 -6.41 -0.55
N ILE A 220 -4.13 -7.09 -1.01
CA ILE A 220 -3.23 -6.57 -2.04
C ILE A 220 -4.00 -6.37 -3.34
N ARG A 221 -4.77 -7.38 -3.77
CA ARG A 221 -5.58 -7.30 -5.00
C ARG A 221 -6.55 -6.13 -4.96
N SER A 222 -7.29 -5.95 -3.86
CA SER A 222 -8.25 -4.84 -3.74
C SER A 222 -7.57 -3.47 -3.84
N ALA A 223 -6.38 -3.32 -3.26
CA ALA A 223 -5.60 -2.09 -3.36
C ALA A 223 -5.10 -1.85 -4.80
N VAL A 224 -4.63 -2.91 -5.47
CA VAL A 224 -4.15 -2.85 -6.84
C VAL A 224 -5.29 -2.58 -7.82
N GLU A 225 -6.47 -3.19 -7.66
CA GLU A 225 -7.66 -2.96 -8.50
C GLU A 225 -8.07 -1.48 -8.48
N PHE A 226 -8.12 -0.87 -7.29
CA PHE A 226 -8.35 0.57 -7.17
C PHE A 226 -7.28 1.38 -7.91
N LYS A 227 -6.00 1.05 -7.71
CA LYS A 227 -4.91 1.76 -8.36
C LYS A 227 -4.94 1.62 -9.88
N VAL A 228 -5.24 0.42 -10.40
CA VAL A 228 -5.38 0.15 -11.84
C VAL A 228 -6.50 0.99 -12.42
N GLY A 229 -7.68 1.02 -11.79
CA GLY A 229 -8.79 1.84 -12.26
C GLY A 229 -8.44 3.34 -12.37
N VAL A 230 -7.58 3.84 -11.48
CA VAL A 230 -7.07 5.22 -11.54
C VAL A 230 -5.99 5.39 -12.62
N VAL A 231 -5.08 4.42 -12.78
CA VAL A 231 -4.00 4.45 -13.78
C VAL A 231 -4.54 4.37 -15.21
N GLU A 232 -5.57 3.56 -15.45
CA GLU A 232 -6.21 3.44 -16.77
C GLU A 232 -6.89 4.74 -17.21
N GLN A 233 -7.42 5.52 -16.27
CA GLN A 233 -8.02 6.83 -16.54
C GLN A 233 -6.96 7.91 -16.79
N ASP A 234 -5.80 7.83 -16.14
CA ASP A 234 -4.77 8.87 -16.20
C ASP A 234 -3.35 8.30 -15.99
N GLU A 235 -2.81 7.68 -17.04
CA GLU A 235 -1.48 7.04 -17.02
C GLU A 235 -0.37 8.03 -16.64
N ARG A 236 -0.45 9.29 -17.09
CA ARG A 236 0.63 10.28 -16.96
C ARG A 236 0.43 11.29 -15.83
N GLU A 237 -0.54 11.07 -14.96
CA GLU A 237 -0.81 11.91 -13.79
C GLU A 237 -1.13 13.38 -14.13
N ALA A 238 -1.93 13.60 -15.18
CA ALA A 238 -2.39 14.93 -15.55
C ALA A 238 -3.49 15.46 -14.60
N SER A 239 -4.38 14.59 -14.11
CA SER A 239 -5.59 14.95 -13.36
C SER A 239 -5.99 13.90 -12.32
N ALA A 240 -6.79 12.89 -12.71
CA ALA A 240 -7.46 11.96 -11.80
C ALA A 240 -6.49 11.15 -10.94
N ARG A 241 -5.28 10.85 -11.44
CA ARG A 241 -4.30 10.05 -10.69
C ARG A 241 -3.76 10.74 -9.45
N ARG A 242 -3.96 12.05 -9.31
CA ARG A 242 -3.58 12.81 -8.10
C ARG A 242 -4.37 12.41 -6.86
N ILE A 243 -5.48 11.69 -7.01
CA ILE A 243 -6.19 11.08 -5.87
C ILE A 243 -5.29 10.10 -5.09
N LEU A 244 -4.33 9.46 -5.77
CA LEU A 244 -3.36 8.56 -5.15
C LEU A 244 -2.31 9.29 -4.30
N ASN A 245 -2.32 10.63 -4.29
CA ASN A 245 -1.45 11.46 -3.45
C ASN A 245 -2.10 11.77 -2.09
N LEU A 246 -3.19 11.09 -1.72
CA LEU A 246 -3.77 11.16 -0.38
C LEU A 246 -2.72 10.75 0.65
N GLY A 247 -2.52 11.58 1.68
CA GLY A 247 -1.47 11.45 2.68
C GLY A 247 -0.07 11.85 2.20
N HIS A 248 0.13 12.18 0.93
CA HIS A 248 1.47 12.44 0.38
C HIS A 248 1.88 13.92 0.45
N THR A 249 0.95 14.85 0.61
CA THR A 249 1.29 16.29 0.64
C THR A 249 2.05 16.61 1.93
N ILE A 250 1.47 16.28 3.07
CA ILE A 250 2.13 16.43 4.38
C ILE A 250 3.13 15.29 4.59
N GLY A 251 2.85 14.07 4.09
CA GLY A 251 3.74 12.92 4.22
C GLY A 251 5.11 13.16 3.58
N HIS A 252 5.17 13.61 2.32
CA HIS A 252 6.45 13.94 1.68
C HIS A 252 7.18 15.08 2.40
N ALA A 253 6.45 16.08 2.90
CA ALA A 253 7.04 17.18 3.65
C ALA A 253 7.69 16.70 4.96
N LEU A 254 7.03 15.79 5.69
CA LEU A 254 7.58 15.13 6.88
C LEU A 254 8.80 14.29 6.55
N GLU A 255 8.72 13.49 5.49
CA GLU A 255 9.82 12.64 5.06
C GLU A 255 11.06 13.46 4.70
N GLN A 256 10.89 14.51 3.91
CA GLN A 256 11.97 15.43 3.54
C GLN A 256 12.53 16.17 4.78
N ALA A 257 11.66 16.68 5.64
CA ALA A 257 12.05 17.42 6.84
C ALA A 257 12.77 16.54 7.88
N SER A 258 12.51 15.23 7.88
CA SER A 258 13.18 14.26 8.76
C SER A 258 14.61 13.90 8.33
N GLY A 259 15.01 14.29 7.11
CA GLY A 259 16.18 13.76 6.44
C GLY A 259 15.86 12.39 5.82
N TYR A 260 15.94 12.29 4.49
CA TYR A 260 15.60 11.07 3.77
C TYR A 260 16.26 9.83 4.37
N GLY A 261 15.46 8.78 4.60
CA GLY A 261 15.91 7.51 5.18
C GLY A 261 15.72 7.37 6.69
N ARG A 262 15.42 8.45 7.44
CA ARG A 262 15.05 8.35 8.86
C ARG A 262 13.65 7.73 9.03
N LEU A 263 12.65 8.34 8.38
CA LEU A 263 11.32 7.77 8.20
C LEU A 263 11.30 6.90 6.95
N LEU A 264 10.64 5.75 7.02
CA LEU A 264 10.22 5.01 5.83
C LEU A 264 9.09 5.78 5.14
N HIS A 265 8.99 5.66 3.81
CA HIS A 265 7.94 6.30 3.02
C HIS A 265 6.54 6.07 3.61
N GLY A 266 6.21 4.81 3.92
CA GLY A 266 4.91 4.47 4.51
C GLY A 266 4.67 5.04 5.90
N GLU A 267 5.70 5.24 6.72
CA GLU A 267 5.56 5.92 8.02
C GLU A 267 5.19 7.40 7.82
N ALA A 268 5.85 8.06 6.86
CA ALA A 268 5.55 9.44 6.52
C ALA A 268 4.16 9.58 5.89
N VAL A 269 3.75 8.66 5.01
CA VAL A 269 2.39 8.62 4.43
C VAL A 269 1.34 8.37 5.52
N ALA A 270 1.59 7.50 6.51
CA ALA A 270 0.66 7.28 7.62
C ALA A 270 0.46 8.56 8.46
N MET A 271 1.54 9.28 8.78
CA MET A 271 1.45 10.58 9.45
C MET A 271 0.69 11.59 8.57
N GLY A 272 1.00 11.63 7.28
CA GLY A 272 0.30 12.45 6.30
C GLY A 272 -1.20 12.16 6.26
N LEU A 273 -1.62 10.90 6.16
CA LEU A 273 -3.04 10.50 6.19
C LEU A 273 -3.77 11.03 7.42
N ALA A 274 -3.15 10.93 8.60
CA ALA A 274 -3.74 11.44 9.83
C ALA A 274 -3.84 12.98 9.82
N TRP A 275 -2.77 13.68 9.44
CA TRP A 275 -2.74 15.14 9.45
C TRP A 275 -3.66 15.74 8.39
N GLU A 276 -3.73 15.11 7.22
CA GLU A 276 -4.60 15.52 6.12
C GLU A 276 -6.07 15.21 6.40
N ALA A 277 -6.37 14.19 7.22
CA ALA A 277 -7.73 13.96 7.72
C ALA A 277 -8.19 15.06 8.68
N VAL A 278 -7.32 15.50 9.60
CA VAL A 278 -7.59 16.67 10.46
C VAL A 278 -7.79 17.92 9.62
N PHE A 279 -6.92 18.15 8.63
CA PHE A 279 -7.07 19.27 7.69
C PHE A 279 -8.40 19.19 6.93
N SER A 280 -8.78 18.02 6.42
CA SER A 280 -10.06 17.81 5.73
C SER A 280 -11.26 18.19 6.61
N ARG A 281 -11.23 17.87 7.91
CA ARG A 281 -12.26 18.30 8.86
C ARG A 281 -12.25 19.82 9.07
N ARG A 282 -11.08 20.42 9.27
CA ARG A 282 -10.93 21.88 9.47
C ARG A 282 -11.42 22.69 8.27
N GLN A 283 -11.31 22.12 7.07
CA GLN A 283 -11.82 22.68 5.83
C GLN A 283 -13.31 22.34 5.54
N TRP A 284 -14.01 21.75 6.52
CA TRP A 284 -15.42 21.33 6.43
C TRP A 284 -15.73 20.35 5.28
N VAL A 285 -14.71 19.56 4.89
CA VAL A 285 -14.82 18.53 3.83
C VAL A 285 -15.13 17.16 4.43
N ALA A 286 -14.59 16.88 5.63
CA ALA A 286 -14.80 15.64 6.34
C ALA A 286 -15.58 15.86 7.65
N PRO A 287 -16.53 14.98 8.00
CA PRO A 287 -17.14 15.00 9.33
C PRO A 287 -16.12 14.52 10.39
N PRO A 288 -16.23 14.97 11.66
CA PRO A 288 -15.30 14.56 12.73
C PRO A 288 -15.22 13.04 12.96
N VAL A 289 -16.28 12.30 12.63
CA VAL A 289 -16.29 10.83 12.73
C VAL A 289 -15.32 10.18 11.74
N LEU A 290 -15.18 10.75 10.54
CA LEU A 290 -14.29 10.22 9.51
C LEU A 290 -12.82 10.44 9.88
N GLU A 291 -12.49 11.63 10.39
CA GLU A 291 -11.14 11.92 10.93
C GLU A 291 -10.76 10.90 12.00
N ARG A 292 -11.63 10.67 12.99
CA ARG A 292 -11.41 9.66 14.03
C ARG A 292 -11.23 8.27 13.45
N GLN A 293 -12.04 7.89 12.46
CA GLN A 293 -11.91 6.58 11.81
C GLN A 293 -10.51 6.39 11.17
N VAL A 294 -9.98 7.40 10.49
CA VAL A 294 -8.62 7.36 9.90
C VAL A 294 -7.57 7.19 10.99
N ILE A 295 -7.61 8.05 12.01
CA ILE A 295 -6.64 8.05 13.12
C ILE A 295 -6.68 6.72 13.88
N ASP A 296 -7.88 6.25 14.23
CA ASP A 296 -8.09 5.05 15.01
C ASP A 296 -7.57 3.81 14.27
N LEU A 297 -7.80 3.74 12.96
CA LEU A 297 -7.31 2.65 12.12
C LEU A 297 -5.79 2.63 12.04
N LEU A 298 -5.15 3.79 11.79
CA LEU A 298 -3.70 3.88 11.73
C LEU A 298 -3.05 3.53 13.07
N LEU A 299 -3.63 3.98 14.18
CA LEU A 299 -3.14 3.63 15.53
C LEU A 299 -3.33 2.14 15.83
N ALA A 300 -4.46 1.55 15.45
CA ALA A 300 -4.68 0.10 15.60
C ALA A 300 -3.69 -0.72 14.76
N MET A 301 -3.27 -0.20 13.60
CA MET A 301 -2.21 -0.77 12.79
C MET A 301 -0.80 -0.54 13.36
N GLY A 302 -0.69 0.26 14.43
CA GLY A 302 0.53 0.49 15.20
C GLY A 302 1.41 1.64 14.69
N PHE A 303 0.87 2.55 13.88
CA PHE A 303 1.62 3.70 13.39
C PHE A 303 1.81 4.77 14.47
N SER A 304 2.97 5.42 14.46
CA SER A 304 3.17 6.72 15.10
C SER A 304 2.65 7.82 14.18
N LEU A 305 1.84 8.75 14.70
CA LEU A 305 1.17 9.78 13.90
C LEU A 305 1.82 11.18 14.00
N ASP A 306 2.89 11.32 14.76
CA ASP A 306 3.75 12.51 14.81
C ASP A 306 5.18 12.08 15.14
N ASP A 307 6.14 12.92 14.73
CA ASP A 307 7.55 12.79 15.10
C ASP A 307 8.03 14.09 15.74
N PRO A 308 8.16 14.15 17.08
CA PRO A 308 8.45 15.38 17.79
C PRO A 308 9.81 16.01 17.44
N GLU A 309 10.74 15.24 16.89
CA GLU A 309 12.07 15.73 16.51
C GLU A 309 12.04 16.51 15.19
N VAL A 310 11.01 16.32 14.36
CA VAL A 310 10.87 17.06 13.10
C VAL A 310 10.23 18.43 13.37
N PRO A 311 10.93 19.55 13.13
CA PRO A 311 10.40 20.89 13.41
C PRO A 311 9.25 21.25 12.45
N LEU A 312 8.21 21.89 12.99
CA LEU A 312 7.08 22.40 12.17
C LEU A 312 7.53 23.35 11.07
N SER A 313 8.54 24.18 11.33
CA SER A 313 9.12 25.10 10.35
C SER A 313 9.73 24.36 9.15
N SER A 314 10.40 23.23 9.40
CA SER A 314 10.98 22.39 8.34
C SER A 314 9.90 21.73 7.50
N ILE A 315 8.84 21.22 8.14
CA ILE A 315 7.68 20.63 7.45
C ILE A 315 7.00 21.70 6.59
N ALA A 316 6.69 22.86 7.16
CA ALA A 316 6.07 23.97 6.45
C ALA A 316 6.90 24.41 5.23
N ALA A 317 8.23 24.51 5.39
CA ALA A 317 9.13 24.86 4.30
C ALA A 317 9.13 23.83 3.17
N ALA A 318 8.99 22.53 3.48
CA ALA A 318 8.93 21.46 2.50
C ALA A 318 7.58 21.41 1.74
N ILE A 319 6.47 21.80 2.37
CA ILE A 319 5.16 21.88 1.69
C ILE A 319 5.21 22.93 0.57
N GLY A 320 4.71 22.55 -0.61
CA GLY A 320 4.60 23.46 -1.76
C GLY A 320 5.92 23.70 -2.50
N MET A 321 6.97 22.93 -2.20
CA MET A 321 8.16 22.85 -3.04
C MET A 321 7.95 21.83 -4.16
N ASP A 322 7.56 22.29 -5.36
CA ASP A 322 7.64 21.48 -6.58
C ASP A 322 8.85 21.93 -7.39
N LYS A 323 9.82 21.02 -7.61
CA LYS A 323 10.98 21.24 -8.50
C LYS A 323 11.69 22.59 -8.26
N LYS A 324 11.92 22.94 -6.99
CA LYS A 324 12.57 24.20 -6.53
C LYS A 324 11.75 25.49 -6.76
N ARG A 325 10.47 25.41 -7.13
CA ARG A 325 9.55 26.54 -7.19
C ARG A 325 8.53 26.45 -6.07
N ALA A 326 8.36 27.56 -5.35
CA ALA A 326 7.26 27.70 -4.41
C ALA A 326 5.96 27.86 -5.20
N VAL A 327 5.03 26.94 -5.03
CA VAL A 327 3.69 27.06 -5.62
C VAL A 327 2.78 27.83 -4.66
N SER A 328 1.91 28.69 -5.19
CA SER A 328 0.92 29.42 -4.38
C SER A 328 -0.20 28.50 -3.88
N ASP A 329 -0.60 27.55 -4.72
CA ASP A 329 -1.67 26.61 -4.48
C ASP A 329 -1.22 25.20 -4.85
N LEU A 330 -1.78 24.18 -4.20
CA LEU A 330 -1.58 22.79 -4.56
C LEU A 330 -2.93 22.09 -4.73
N ASP A 331 -2.97 21.08 -5.58
CA ASP A 331 -4.13 20.20 -5.71
C ASP A 331 -3.98 19.07 -4.70
N MET A 332 -4.78 19.14 -3.62
CA MET A 332 -4.72 18.22 -2.49
C MET A 332 -5.93 17.28 -2.50
N PRO A 333 -5.74 15.96 -2.51
CA PRO A 333 -6.82 15.02 -2.22
C PRO A 333 -7.20 15.11 -0.74
N LEU A 334 -8.48 15.33 -0.47
CA LEU A 334 -9.05 15.43 0.88
C LEU A 334 -10.11 14.37 1.06
N VAL A 335 -10.10 13.67 2.20
CA VAL A 335 -11.12 12.66 2.51
C VAL A 335 -12.48 13.32 2.68
N THR A 336 -13.51 12.75 2.06
CA THR A 336 -14.90 13.24 2.12
C THR A 336 -15.83 12.27 2.83
N GLY A 337 -15.54 10.97 2.73
CA GLY A 337 -16.33 9.90 3.33
C GLY A 337 -15.53 8.59 3.37
N PRO A 338 -16.07 7.53 3.97
CA PRO A 338 -15.43 6.22 3.98
C PRO A 338 -15.22 5.71 2.54
N GLY A 339 -13.96 5.61 2.13
CA GLY A 339 -13.59 5.23 0.76
C GLY A 339 -13.97 6.24 -0.31
N SER A 340 -13.95 7.54 0.02
CA SER A 340 -14.05 8.61 -0.96
C SER A 340 -13.17 9.80 -0.58
N CYS A 341 -12.56 10.40 -1.60
CA CYS A 341 -11.85 11.66 -1.48
C CYS A 341 -12.11 12.56 -2.70
N VAL A 342 -11.82 13.84 -2.55
CA VAL A 342 -11.97 14.85 -3.60
C VAL A 342 -10.69 15.65 -3.73
N LEU A 343 -10.31 15.97 -4.97
CA LEU A 343 -9.19 16.86 -5.23
C LEU A 343 -9.65 18.31 -5.05
N ARG A 344 -9.05 19.06 -4.12
CA ARG A 344 -9.30 20.50 -3.95
C ARG A 344 -8.02 21.29 -4.16
N ARG A 345 -8.16 22.45 -4.79
CA ARG A 345 -7.08 23.43 -4.86
C ARG A 345 -7.00 24.19 -3.53
N ILE A 346 -5.86 24.06 -2.85
CA ILE A 346 -5.63 24.60 -1.52
C ILE A 346 -4.46 25.60 -1.56
N PRO A 347 -4.64 26.84 -1.07
CA PRO A 347 -3.53 27.77 -0.90
C PRO A 347 -2.48 27.19 0.07
N VAL A 348 -1.22 27.20 -0.32
CA VAL A 348 -0.12 26.68 0.51
C VAL A 348 -0.02 27.42 1.83
N SER A 349 -0.34 28.73 1.83
CA SER A 349 -0.39 29.54 3.05
C SER A 349 -1.43 29.04 4.05
N LEU A 350 -2.61 28.64 3.58
CA LEU A 350 -3.69 28.13 4.44
C LEU A 350 -3.28 26.83 5.12
N LEU A 351 -2.72 25.88 4.35
CA LEU A 351 -2.24 24.62 4.91
C LEU A 351 -1.13 24.85 5.94
N ARG A 352 -0.18 25.74 5.64
CA ARG A 352 0.92 26.10 6.56
C ARG A 352 0.42 26.76 7.85
N GLU A 353 -0.59 27.61 7.76
CA GLU A 353 -1.22 28.26 8.91
C GLU A 353 -1.90 27.24 9.83
N ASP A 354 -2.51 26.20 9.26
CA ASP A 354 -3.19 25.15 10.02
C ASP A 354 -2.23 24.13 10.67
N LEU A 355 -0.99 23.97 10.18
CA LEU A 355 -0.05 22.96 10.67
C LEU A 355 0.14 22.93 12.21
N PRO A 356 0.31 24.08 12.90
CA PRO A 356 0.46 24.06 14.36
C PRO A 356 -0.77 23.49 15.07
N ALA A 357 -1.97 23.85 14.60
CA ALA A 357 -3.22 23.35 15.16
C ALA A 357 -3.40 21.85 14.87
N ILE A 358 -3.15 21.42 13.62
CA ILE A 358 -3.19 20.00 13.22
C ILE A 358 -2.28 19.17 14.13
N ARG A 359 -1.03 19.61 14.31
CA ARG A 359 -0.06 18.87 15.12
C ARG A 359 -0.49 18.78 16.58
N GLU A 360 -1.04 19.86 17.14
CA GLU A 360 -1.51 19.85 18.52
C GLU A 360 -2.73 18.95 18.71
N GLU A 361 -3.67 18.92 17.76
CA GLU A 361 -4.83 18.02 17.78
C GLU A 361 -4.40 16.53 17.72
N ILE A 362 -3.46 16.19 16.83
CA ILE A 362 -2.88 14.85 16.75
C ILE A 362 -2.21 14.47 18.08
N ARG A 363 -1.38 15.36 18.64
CA ARG A 363 -0.72 15.12 19.94
C ARG A 363 -1.72 15.00 21.08
N GLY A 364 -2.78 15.78 21.08
CA GLY A 364 -3.89 15.67 22.03
C GLY A 364 -4.49 14.28 22.01
N THR A 365 -4.82 13.79 20.82
CA THR A 365 -5.38 12.45 20.61
C THR A 365 -4.44 11.35 21.11
N LEU A 366 -3.14 11.47 20.84
CA LEU A 366 -2.13 10.53 21.33
C LEU A 366 -2.01 10.55 22.87
N ARG A 367 -2.04 11.73 23.49
CA ARG A 367 -1.99 11.88 24.96
C ARG A 367 -3.24 11.32 25.64
N ASP A 368 -4.43 11.58 25.08
CA ASP A 368 -5.69 11.11 25.63
C ASP A 368 -5.76 9.57 25.64
N ARG A 369 -5.29 8.94 24.55
CA ARG A 369 -5.17 7.49 24.45
C ARG A 369 -4.13 6.91 25.40
N ALA A 370 -2.95 7.52 25.52
CA ALA A 370 -1.94 7.09 26.48
C ALA A 370 -2.48 7.18 27.93
N GLY A 371 -3.21 8.24 28.25
CA GLY A 371 -3.87 8.41 29.54
C GLY A 371 -4.97 7.39 29.81
N ALA A 372 -5.74 7.00 28.79
CA ALA A 372 -6.78 5.97 28.89
C ALA A 372 -6.19 4.58 29.18
N VAL A 373 -5.11 4.20 28.48
CA VAL A 373 -4.41 2.91 28.70
C VAL A 373 -3.85 2.81 30.13
N VAL A 374 -3.22 3.88 30.63
CA VAL A 374 -2.70 3.93 32.01
C VAL A 374 -3.82 3.84 33.05
N ARG A 375 -5.03 4.34 32.76
CA ARG A 375 -6.20 4.21 33.64
C ARG A 375 -6.77 2.79 33.65
N GLU A 376 -6.74 2.09 32.51
CA GLU A 376 -7.12 0.68 32.42
C GLU A 376 -6.15 -0.24 33.17
N GLU A 377 -4.84 -0.03 33.04
CA GLU A 377 -3.82 -0.83 33.76
C GLU A 377 -3.80 -0.60 35.28
N ARG A 378 -4.30 0.55 35.76
CA ARG A 378 -4.36 0.90 37.20
C ARG A 378 -5.64 0.46 37.90
N ARG A 379 -6.61 -0.13 37.19
CA ARG A 379 -7.75 -0.78 37.86
C ARG A 379 -7.27 -2.10 38.49
N PRO A 380 -7.47 -2.34 39.80
CA PRO A 380 -7.23 -3.66 40.38
C PRO A 380 -8.06 -4.69 39.61
N ARG A 381 -7.44 -5.82 39.22
CA ARG A 381 -8.18 -6.97 38.71
C ARG A 381 -8.99 -7.55 39.87
N GLU A 382 -10.23 -7.12 40.02
CA GLU A 382 -11.20 -7.83 40.85
C GLU A 382 -11.50 -9.17 40.17
N GLU A 383 -11.36 -10.26 40.93
CA GLU A 383 -11.77 -11.60 40.50
C GLU A 383 -13.28 -11.58 40.21
N GLU A 384 -13.65 -11.77 38.93
CA GLU A 384 -15.05 -11.86 38.52
C GLU A 384 -15.71 -13.13 39.08
N GLU A 385 -16.41 -12.95 40.21
CA GLU A 385 -17.41 -13.88 40.71
C GLU A 385 -18.60 -13.89 39.74
N ILE A 386 -18.81 -15.02 39.05
CA ILE A 386 -19.89 -15.21 38.08
C ILE A 386 -21.24 -15.04 38.78
N ARG A 387 -21.89 -13.89 38.58
CA ARG A 387 -23.30 -13.69 38.94
C ARG A 387 -24.21 -14.15 37.80
N PRO A 388 -25.31 -14.86 38.09
CA PRO A 388 -26.26 -15.27 37.06
C PRO A 388 -26.91 -14.03 36.43
N PRO A 389 -27.20 -14.06 35.11
CA PRO A 389 -27.79 -12.92 34.43
C PRO A 389 -29.17 -12.63 35.00
N LEU A 390 -29.39 -11.37 35.36
CA LEU A 390 -30.73 -10.85 35.66
C LEU A 390 -31.62 -10.96 34.42
N PRO A 391 -32.93 -11.20 34.59
CA PRO A 391 -33.84 -11.34 33.46
C PRO A 391 -33.92 -10.04 32.67
N TYR A 392 -33.82 -10.16 31.35
CA TYR A 392 -34.01 -9.06 30.41
C TYR A 392 -35.37 -8.39 30.62
N PRO A 393 -35.46 -7.05 30.63
CA PRO A 393 -36.73 -6.38 30.45
C PRO A 393 -37.17 -6.57 29.00
N THR A 394 -38.29 -7.25 28.81
CA THR A 394 -39.14 -7.12 27.63
C THR A 394 -39.72 -5.71 27.61
N ASP A 395 -39.40 -4.87 26.63
CA ASP A 395 -40.28 -4.65 25.46
C ASP A 395 -39.79 -3.52 24.53
N ASP A 396 -40.00 -3.78 23.24
CA ASP A 396 -40.25 -2.88 22.11
C ASP A 396 -39.31 -1.70 21.79
N ARG A 397 -38.21 -1.98 21.07
CA ARG A 397 -37.61 -1.14 20.01
C ARG A 397 -36.55 -1.97 19.28
N SER A 398 -36.84 -2.38 18.05
CA SER A 398 -35.86 -3.04 17.19
C SER A 398 -34.62 -2.13 17.02
N SER A 399 -33.43 -2.67 17.27
CA SER A 399 -32.18 -1.97 17.01
C SER A 399 -32.05 -1.66 15.52
N ILE A 400 -31.33 -0.59 15.15
CA ILE A 400 -31.12 -0.21 13.74
C ILE A 400 -30.63 -1.42 12.93
N SER A 401 -29.68 -2.19 13.47
CA SER A 401 -29.16 -3.41 12.83
C SER A 401 -30.16 -4.57 12.70
N ALA A 402 -31.23 -4.59 13.49
CA ALA A 402 -32.34 -5.54 13.32
C ALA A 402 -33.30 -5.08 12.21
N LEU A 403 -33.56 -3.77 12.12
CA LEU A 403 -34.38 -3.16 11.07
C LEU A 403 -33.68 -3.21 9.70
N GLU A 404 -32.38 -2.91 9.64
CA GLU A 404 -31.56 -3.06 8.42
C GLU A 404 -31.60 -4.49 7.89
N ARG A 405 -31.40 -5.49 8.78
CA ARG A 405 -31.50 -6.90 8.38
C ARG A 405 -32.89 -7.25 7.87
N ARG A 406 -33.96 -6.69 8.47
CA ARG A 406 -35.32 -6.94 8.01
C ARG A 406 -35.58 -6.32 6.63
N VAL A 407 -35.10 -5.11 6.36
CA VAL A 407 -35.20 -4.46 5.04
C VAL A 407 -34.34 -5.17 3.99
N VAL A 408 -33.18 -5.72 4.36
CA VAL A 408 -32.35 -6.53 3.45
C VAL A 408 -33.04 -7.86 3.10
N VAL A 409 -33.69 -8.49 4.08
CA VAL A 409 -34.41 -9.76 3.86
C VAL A 409 -35.69 -9.55 3.05
N ASP A 410 -36.42 -8.47 3.29
CA ASP A 410 -37.59 -8.07 2.49
C ASP A 410 -37.55 -6.57 2.14
N PRO A 411 -36.95 -6.21 0.99
CA PRO A 411 -36.84 -4.82 0.53
C PRO A 411 -38.16 -4.17 0.14
N ARG A 412 -39.27 -4.94 0.17
CA ARG A 412 -40.62 -4.46 -0.18
C ARG A 412 -41.52 -4.27 1.03
N ASP A 413 -41.05 -4.56 2.25
CA ASP A 413 -41.80 -4.36 3.51
C ASP A 413 -41.85 -2.87 3.87
N PRO A 414 -43.00 -2.18 3.66
CA PRO A 414 -43.10 -0.75 3.92
C PRO A 414 -42.97 -0.41 5.40
N GLU A 415 -43.45 -1.26 6.30
CA GLU A 415 -43.40 -1.00 7.74
C GLU A 415 -41.97 -1.13 8.28
N ALA A 416 -41.18 -2.05 7.73
CA ALA A 416 -39.76 -2.16 8.06
C ALA A 416 -38.97 -0.93 7.59
N MET A 417 -39.22 -0.44 6.37
CA MET A 417 -38.56 0.75 5.83
C MET A 417 -38.95 2.03 6.60
N ILE A 418 -40.23 2.20 6.94
CA ILE A 418 -40.69 3.34 7.75
C ILE A 418 -40.06 3.30 9.14
N ALA A 419 -40.05 2.13 9.80
CA ALA A 419 -39.43 1.97 11.11
C ALA A 419 -37.91 2.21 11.08
N LEU A 420 -37.23 1.76 10.03
CA LEU A 420 -35.79 2.00 9.83
C LEU A 420 -35.50 3.49 9.61
N SER A 421 -36.32 4.18 8.81
CA SER A 421 -36.22 5.63 8.61
C SER A 421 -36.40 6.42 9.92
N GLU A 422 -37.42 6.09 10.72
CA GLU A 422 -37.64 6.70 12.04
C GLU A 422 -36.49 6.39 13.03
N ALA A 423 -35.85 5.21 12.91
CA ALA A 423 -34.69 4.85 13.71
C ALA A 423 -33.44 5.65 13.30
N TYR A 424 -33.20 5.82 11.99
CA TYR A 424 -32.13 6.68 11.48
C TYR A 424 -32.33 8.15 11.87
N ARG A 425 -33.56 8.67 11.77
CA ARG A 425 -33.90 10.04 12.20
C ARG A 425 -33.60 10.24 13.68
N ARG A 426 -34.04 9.32 14.55
CA ARG A 426 -33.76 9.38 16.00
C ARG A 426 -32.27 9.26 16.34
N ALA A 427 -31.48 8.61 15.49
CA ALA A 427 -30.03 8.50 15.64
C ALA A 427 -29.25 9.69 15.02
N GLY A 428 -29.94 10.69 14.45
CA GLY A 428 -29.31 11.85 13.81
C GLY A 428 -28.79 11.60 12.40
N ASN A 429 -29.05 10.43 11.80
CA ASN A 429 -28.73 10.12 10.41
C ASN A 429 -29.87 10.59 9.49
N LEU A 430 -29.98 11.92 9.28
CA LEU A 430 -31.05 12.52 8.49
C LEU A 430 -31.01 12.10 7.02
N THR A 431 -29.82 11.93 6.43
CA THR A 431 -29.66 11.46 5.04
C THR A 431 -30.14 10.02 4.88
N GLY A 432 -29.74 9.11 5.78
CA GLY A 432 -30.21 7.72 5.77
C GLY A 432 -31.71 7.61 6.03
N ALA A 433 -32.25 8.45 6.91
CA ALA A 433 -33.69 8.55 7.14
C ALA A 433 -34.44 8.99 5.88
N TRP A 434 -33.92 9.99 5.17
CA TRP A 434 -34.50 10.54 3.96
C TRP A 434 -34.49 9.57 2.78
N GLU A 435 -33.36 8.94 2.49
CA GLU A 435 -33.28 7.97 1.39
C GLU A 435 -34.16 6.74 1.67
N THR A 436 -34.20 6.25 2.92
CA THR A 436 -35.04 5.11 3.31
C THR A 436 -36.54 5.44 3.19
N ILE A 437 -36.98 6.64 3.59
CA ILE A 437 -38.41 7.01 3.48
C ILE A 437 -38.82 7.34 2.04
N LYS A 438 -37.90 7.87 1.24
CA LYS A 438 -38.11 8.13 -0.18
C LYS A 438 -38.31 6.83 -0.95
N GLU A 439 -37.51 5.80 -0.66
CA GLU A 439 -37.68 4.47 -1.23
C GLU A 439 -39.03 3.84 -0.79
N ALA A 440 -39.39 3.96 0.49
CA ALA A 440 -40.70 3.50 0.98
C ALA A 440 -41.88 4.19 0.26
N LEU A 441 -41.79 5.49 -0.01
CA LEU A 441 -42.80 6.25 -0.76
C LEU A 441 -42.77 5.97 -2.26
N HIS A 442 -41.62 5.64 -2.84
CA HIS A 442 -41.53 5.21 -4.23
C HIS A 442 -42.29 3.90 -4.44
N GLN A 443 -42.12 2.95 -3.52
CA GLN A 443 -42.79 1.65 -3.58
C GLN A 443 -44.26 1.71 -3.13
N HIS A 444 -44.59 2.57 -2.16
CA HIS A 444 -45.96 2.70 -1.61
C HIS A 444 -46.40 4.18 -1.49
N PRO A 445 -46.70 4.85 -2.63
CA PRO A 445 -46.98 6.28 -2.65
C PRO A 445 -48.20 6.73 -1.83
N SER A 446 -49.16 5.82 -1.59
CA SER A 446 -50.39 6.07 -0.85
C SER A 446 -50.28 5.85 0.67
N SER A 447 -49.09 5.52 1.20
CA SER A 447 -48.90 5.29 2.64
C SER A 447 -48.96 6.60 3.43
N ALA A 448 -50.06 6.83 4.15
CA ALA A 448 -50.23 8.01 5.00
C ALA A 448 -49.15 8.12 6.08
N ARG A 449 -48.68 6.98 6.62
CA ARG A 449 -47.61 6.95 7.62
C ARG A 449 -46.26 7.35 7.01
N ALA A 450 -45.90 6.82 5.85
CA ALA A 450 -44.66 7.20 5.17
C ALA A 450 -44.64 8.68 4.76
N GLN A 451 -45.77 9.22 4.29
CA GLN A 451 -45.91 10.64 3.96
C GLN A 451 -45.80 11.54 5.19
N SER A 452 -46.25 11.09 6.36
CA SER A 452 -46.08 11.83 7.61
C SER A 452 -44.61 11.89 8.05
N VAL A 453 -43.93 10.73 8.03
CA VAL A 453 -42.51 10.63 8.41
C VAL A 453 -41.62 11.42 7.44
N ALA A 454 -41.91 11.38 6.14
CA ALA A 454 -41.18 12.17 5.15
C ALA A 454 -41.32 13.68 5.39
N ARG A 455 -42.54 14.19 5.66
CA ARG A 455 -42.74 15.62 5.97
C ARG A 455 -41.99 16.06 7.23
N ASP A 456 -41.92 15.19 8.23
CA ASP A 456 -41.16 15.49 9.44
C ASP A 456 -39.65 15.53 9.19
N ILE A 457 -39.11 14.58 8.42
CA ILE A 457 -37.69 14.55 8.04
C ILE A 457 -37.36 15.76 7.15
N GLU A 458 -38.22 16.09 6.19
CA GLU A 458 -38.03 17.24 5.29
C GLU A 458 -37.97 18.56 6.07
N ARG A 459 -38.82 18.74 7.09
CA ARG A 459 -38.78 19.91 7.97
C ARG A 459 -37.46 19.97 8.77
N GLU A 460 -37.02 18.84 9.34
CA GLU A 460 -35.75 18.78 10.07
C GLU A 460 -34.53 19.01 9.16
N VAL A 461 -34.56 18.51 7.92
CA VAL A 461 -33.51 18.74 6.92
C VAL A 461 -33.46 20.22 6.51
N LYS A 462 -34.61 20.89 6.34
CA LYS A 462 -34.70 22.33 6.06
C LYS A 462 -34.29 23.21 7.24
N GLU A 463 -34.49 22.77 8.48
CA GLU A 463 -34.00 23.49 9.67
C GLU A 463 -32.48 23.41 9.85
N VAL A 464 -31.84 22.33 9.38
CA VAL A 464 -30.38 22.13 9.42
C VAL A 464 -29.66 22.79 8.23
N LEU A 465 -30.38 23.08 7.14
CA LEU A 465 -29.88 23.74 5.93
C LEU A 465 -30.84 24.86 5.50
N PRO A 466 -30.63 26.14 5.89
CA PRO A 466 -31.42 27.23 5.33
C PRO A 466 -31.10 27.39 3.84
N GLU A 467 -32.16 27.39 3.03
CA GLU A 467 -32.18 27.38 1.57
C GLU A 467 -31.21 28.38 0.91
N VAL A 468 -30.41 27.91 -0.05
CA VAL A 468 -30.08 28.70 -1.24
C VAL A 468 -31.08 28.31 -2.32
N GLY A 469 -31.94 29.27 -2.64
CA GLY A 469 -32.95 29.39 -3.70
C GLY A 469 -33.16 28.28 -4.75
N GLU A 470 -34.45 27.94 -4.87
CA GLU A 470 -35.24 27.60 -6.08
C GLU A 470 -35.16 26.18 -6.69
N SER A 471 -36.35 25.55 -6.72
CA SER A 471 -36.81 24.46 -7.61
C SER A 471 -37.94 25.02 -8.51
N PRO A 472 -38.44 24.36 -9.58
CA PRO A 472 -37.97 23.17 -10.31
C PRO A 472 -38.01 23.30 -11.87
N SER A 473 -37.55 22.24 -12.56
CA SER A 473 -37.89 21.79 -13.94
C SER A 473 -37.08 22.34 -15.15
N PRO A 474 -37.09 21.69 -16.35
CA PRO A 474 -37.36 20.28 -16.76
C PRO A 474 -36.32 19.67 -17.76
N LEU A 475 -36.49 18.37 -18.03
CA LEU A 475 -36.28 17.56 -19.26
C LEU A 475 -35.09 17.79 -20.25
N LEU A 476 -34.64 16.64 -20.78
CA LEU A 476 -33.76 16.47 -21.94
C LEU A 476 -34.12 17.36 -23.14
N GLU A 477 -33.11 17.97 -23.74
CA GLU A 477 -32.78 18.00 -25.19
C GLU A 477 -31.77 19.13 -25.42
N ASP A 478 -30.53 18.78 -25.76
CA ASP A 478 -29.72 19.44 -26.80
C ASP A 478 -28.32 18.80 -26.83
N VAL A 479 -28.17 17.89 -27.78
CA VAL A 479 -26.89 17.38 -28.26
C VAL A 479 -26.22 18.52 -29.02
N VAL A 480 -25.05 18.97 -28.54
CA VAL A 480 -24.12 19.77 -29.36
C VAL A 480 -22.83 18.99 -29.51
N ILE A 481 -22.70 18.35 -30.67
CA ILE A 481 -21.44 17.83 -31.21
C ILE A 481 -20.65 19.05 -31.70
N LEU A 482 -19.41 19.22 -31.23
CA LEU A 482 -18.46 20.16 -31.84
C LEU A 482 -17.35 19.36 -32.51
N GLU A 483 -17.20 19.62 -33.81
CA GLU A 483 -16.28 18.99 -34.75
C GLU A 483 -14.80 19.34 -34.49
N GLU A 484 -13.94 18.49 -35.03
CA GLU A 484 -12.48 18.60 -35.10
C GLU A 484 -12.02 19.97 -35.65
N GLY A 485 -11.05 20.59 -34.96
CA GLY A 485 -10.42 21.82 -35.40
C GLY A 485 -8.93 21.86 -34.99
N ALA A 486 -8.06 21.88 -35.99
CA ALA A 486 -6.61 21.86 -35.89
C ALA A 486 -6.01 23.01 -35.05
N PHE A 487 -4.98 22.70 -34.26
CA PHE A 487 -4.13 23.72 -33.64
C PHE A 487 -2.90 24.00 -34.49
N GLU A 488 -2.83 25.23 -35.00
CA GLU A 488 -1.73 25.81 -35.75
C GLU A 488 -0.64 26.30 -34.77
N LEU A 489 0.57 25.70 -34.82
CA LEU A 489 1.74 26.20 -34.10
C LEU A 489 2.32 27.40 -34.83
N ARG A 490 2.37 28.58 -34.18
CA ARG A 490 3.15 29.72 -34.67
C ARG A 490 4.44 29.89 -33.86
N PRO A 491 5.60 30.04 -34.53
CA PRO A 491 6.88 30.28 -33.87
C PRO A 491 7.05 31.77 -33.55
N ALA A 492 7.63 32.08 -32.39
CA ALA A 492 8.13 33.42 -32.11
C ALA A 492 9.60 33.51 -32.54
N ASP A 493 9.84 34.47 -33.41
CA ASP A 493 11.09 34.75 -34.12
C ASP A 493 12.27 35.16 -33.22
N ARG A 494 13.46 34.93 -33.78
CA ARG A 494 14.76 35.51 -33.41
C ARG A 494 14.89 36.95 -33.92
N ALA A 495 15.67 37.77 -33.22
CA ALA A 495 16.73 38.67 -33.74
C ALA A 495 17.29 39.45 -32.53
N ASP A 496 18.52 39.18 -32.12
CA ASP A 496 19.76 39.92 -32.46
C ASP A 496 20.04 41.07 -31.48
N ASP A 497 21.12 40.95 -30.70
CA ASP A 497 22.14 41.99 -30.72
C ASP A 497 23.52 41.53 -30.24
N ILE A 498 24.52 42.07 -30.91
CA ILE A 498 25.94 41.71 -30.94
C ILE A 498 26.75 42.59 -29.97
N ARG A 499 27.74 42.02 -29.27
CA ARG A 499 29.12 42.55 -29.04
C ARG A 499 29.90 41.60 -28.09
N LYS A 500 30.94 40.89 -28.59
CA LYS A 500 32.40 41.22 -28.50
C LYS A 500 32.86 41.40 -27.02
N GLU A 501 33.80 40.65 -26.46
CA GLU A 501 35.15 40.32 -26.96
C GLU A 501 35.90 39.31 -26.05
N ARG A 502 36.81 38.51 -26.65
CA ARG A 502 38.05 37.85 -26.10
C ARG A 502 37.88 36.79 -25.00
N GLY A 503 38.42 35.57 -25.05
CA GLY A 503 39.52 35.00 -25.81
C GLY A 503 40.57 34.41 -24.85
N ALA A 504 40.51 33.09 -24.58
CA ALA A 504 41.64 32.21 -24.24
C ALA A 504 41.15 30.79 -23.89
N ALA A 505 41.66 29.79 -24.58
CA ALA A 505 41.60 28.36 -24.23
C ALA A 505 43.05 27.86 -24.02
N PRO A 506 43.31 26.57 -23.72
CA PRO A 506 42.85 25.78 -22.57
C PRO A 506 44.05 25.18 -21.81
N GLY A 507 43.85 24.77 -20.54
CA GLY A 507 44.85 24.07 -19.74
C GLY A 507 44.35 22.73 -19.24
N VAL A 508 44.92 21.63 -19.76
CA VAL A 508 44.82 20.27 -19.24
C VAL A 508 45.79 20.12 -18.05
N PRO A 509 45.49 19.25 -17.06
CA PRO A 509 46.51 18.24 -16.76
C PRO A 509 45.96 16.81 -16.61
N ARG A 510 46.87 15.90 -16.92
CA ARG A 510 46.78 14.44 -17.02
C ARG A 510 46.76 13.71 -15.66
N ALA A 511 46.35 12.45 -15.79
CA ALA A 511 46.42 11.32 -14.87
C ALA A 511 47.71 11.17 -14.03
N GLY A 512 47.53 10.61 -12.84
CA GLY A 512 48.60 10.01 -12.02
C GLY A 512 48.04 8.98 -11.03
N ALA A 513 48.46 7.73 -11.19
CA ALA A 513 48.55 6.67 -10.18
C ALA A 513 49.79 5.82 -10.58
N PRO A 514 50.41 4.98 -9.71
CA PRO A 514 49.98 4.57 -8.37
C PRO A 514 51.09 4.61 -7.29
N ALA A 515 50.72 4.40 -6.02
CA ALA A 515 51.63 3.87 -5.00
C ALA A 515 50.87 3.02 -3.98
N SER A 516 51.35 1.80 -3.79
CA SER A 516 50.92 0.78 -2.84
C SER A 516 51.43 1.02 -1.42
N ALA A 517 50.62 0.71 -0.39
CA ALA A 517 51.04 -0.17 0.72
C ALA A 517 49.93 -0.37 1.78
N ARG A 518 49.59 -1.65 1.99
CA ARG A 518 49.31 -2.37 3.25
C ARG A 518 48.13 -1.93 4.14
N GLY A 519 47.07 -2.74 4.04
CA GLY A 519 46.70 -3.68 5.11
C GLY A 519 45.94 -3.14 6.32
N THR A 520 44.61 -3.27 6.29
CA THR A 520 43.78 -3.58 7.47
C THR A 520 42.55 -4.38 7.02
N SER A 521 42.09 -5.24 7.93
CA SER A 521 41.15 -6.37 7.81
C SER A 521 39.84 -6.14 7.07
N PRO A 522 39.17 -7.20 6.56
CA PRO A 522 37.90 -7.06 5.84
C PRO A 522 36.80 -6.52 6.78
N PRO A 523 35.92 -5.61 6.32
CA PRO A 523 34.74 -5.22 7.07
C PRO A 523 33.75 -6.39 7.09
N ASP A 524 33.10 -6.54 8.24
CA ASP A 524 32.11 -7.56 8.59
C ASP A 524 31.23 -7.99 7.42
N ALA A 525 31.15 -9.31 7.23
CA ALA A 525 30.14 -9.95 6.41
C ALA A 525 28.76 -9.40 6.80
N GLY A 526 28.03 -8.89 5.80
CA GLY A 526 26.75 -8.21 5.99
C GLY A 526 25.84 -8.94 6.97
N ALA A 527 25.36 -8.21 7.97
CA ALA A 527 24.39 -8.72 8.92
C ALA A 527 23.16 -9.23 8.15
N THR A 528 23.04 -10.54 8.07
CA THR A 528 21.88 -11.24 7.52
C THR A 528 20.65 -10.74 8.29
N VAL A 529 19.60 -10.31 7.60
CA VAL A 529 18.35 -9.91 8.26
C VAL A 529 17.74 -11.16 8.89
N ARG A 530 17.78 -11.24 10.23
CA ARG A 530 17.37 -12.40 11.02
C ARG A 530 15.97 -12.14 11.58
N THR A 531 14.95 -12.73 10.97
CA THR A 531 13.55 -12.60 11.45
C THR A 531 13.03 -13.91 12.03
N VAL A 532 12.03 -13.82 12.91
CA VAL A 532 11.32 -14.99 13.46
C VAL A 532 10.65 -15.81 12.34
N THR A 533 10.27 -15.16 11.26
CA THR A 533 9.73 -15.87 10.10
C THR A 533 10.83 -16.61 9.33
N MET A 534 12.03 -16.04 9.20
CA MET A 534 13.18 -16.75 8.63
C MET A 534 13.46 -18.05 9.41
N ALA A 535 13.41 -17.98 10.74
CA ALA A 535 13.51 -19.18 11.58
C ALA A 535 12.37 -20.17 11.33
N SER A 536 11.14 -19.70 11.08
CA SER A 536 10.01 -20.57 10.71
C SER A 536 10.26 -21.28 9.37
N VAL A 537 10.76 -20.56 8.36
CA VAL A 537 11.11 -21.13 7.05
C VAL A 537 12.22 -22.17 7.19
N TYR A 538 13.29 -21.87 7.91
CA TYR A 538 14.38 -22.84 8.14
C TYR A 538 13.89 -24.06 8.91
N TRP A 539 12.99 -23.88 9.87
CA TRP A 539 12.38 -24.98 10.62
C TRP A 539 11.59 -25.91 9.70
N ASP A 540 10.75 -25.35 8.83
CA ASP A 540 9.91 -26.11 7.89
C ASP A 540 10.75 -26.79 6.80
N GLN A 541 11.93 -26.25 6.47
CA GLN A 541 12.93 -26.88 5.60
C GLN A 541 13.79 -27.96 6.29
N GLY A 542 13.49 -28.30 7.56
CA GLY A 542 14.24 -29.29 8.32
C GLY A 542 15.58 -28.80 8.92
N LYS A 543 15.92 -27.52 8.75
CA LYS A 543 17.13 -26.87 9.30
C LYS A 543 16.86 -26.32 10.71
N GLN A 544 16.47 -27.22 11.63
CA GLN A 544 15.99 -26.85 12.97
C GLN A 544 17.06 -26.18 13.84
N GLU A 545 18.33 -26.55 13.71
CA GLU A 545 19.41 -25.91 14.47
C GLU A 545 19.66 -24.46 14.02
N GLU A 546 19.59 -24.20 12.71
CA GLU A 546 19.75 -22.86 12.14
C GLU A 546 18.59 -21.94 12.54
N ALA A 547 17.36 -22.47 12.49
CA ALA A 547 16.16 -21.81 12.98
C ALA A 547 16.26 -21.42 14.46
N ARG A 548 16.72 -22.35 15.30
CA ARG A 548 16.95 -22.10 16.74
C ARG A 548 18.03 -21.05 16.95
N ARG A 549 19.12 -21.10 16.18
CA ARG A 549 20.20 -20.12 16.28
C ARG A 549 19.69 -18.71 15.99
N ILE A 550 18.88 -18.55 14.95
CA ILE A 550 18.25 -17.26 14.59
C ILE A 550 17.36 -16.75 15.74
N ILE A 551 16.53 -17.60 16.33
CA ILE A 551 15.63 -17.21 17.43
C ILE A 551 16.40 -16.86 18.71
N VAL A 552 17.44 -17.62 19.04
CA VAL A 552 18.32 -17.35 20.19
C VAL A 552 19.08 -16.04 20.00
N GLU A 553 19.54 -15.74 18.78
CA GLU A 553 20.17 -14.46 18.45
C GLU A 553 19.16 -13.30 18.53
N ILE A 554 17.95 -13.45 17.99
CA ILE A 554 16.88 -12.43 18.11
C ILE A 554 16.54 -12.14 19.58
N LEU A 555 16.44 -13.18 20.42
CA LEU A 555 16.17 -13.01 21.85
C LEU A 555 17.37 -12.49 22.64
N ARG A 556 18.59 -12.65 22.12
CA ARG A 556 19.78 -12.02 22.70
C ARG A 556 19.75 -10.52 22.47
N ASP A 557 19.37 -10.09 21.26
CA ASP A 557 19.32 -8.67 20.87
C ASP A 557 18.07 -7.97 21.42
N ASN A 558 16.93 -8.68 21.48
CA ASN A 558 15.68 -8.21 22.09
C ASN A 558 15.03 -9.31 22.94
N PRO A 559 15.37 -9.40 24.25
CA PRO A 559 14.86 -10.43 25.15
C PRO A 559 13.34 -10.46 25.31
N ARG A 560 12.62 -9.39 24.96
CA ARG A 560 11.16 -9.27 25.06
C ARG A 560 10.44 -9.43 23.71
N ASP A 561 11.13 -9.85 22.64
CA ASP A 561 10.50 -10.06 21.35
C ASP A 561 9.33 -11.07 21.46
N PRO A 562 8.07 -10.63 21.27
CA PRO A 562 6.90 -11.46 21.52
C PRO A 562 6.74 -12.57 20.47
N ARG A 563 7.25 -12.37 19.26
CA ARG A 563 7.18 -13.35 18.17
C ARG A 563 8.20 -14.45 18.39
N ALA A 564 9.42 -14.11 18.78
CA ALA A 564 10.47 -15.09 19.04
C ALA A 564 10.14 -15.99 20.24
N ARG A 565 9.52 -15.41 21.29
CA ARG A 565 8.99 -16.17 22.44
C ARG A 565 7.82 -17.08 22.05
N ALA A 566 6.82 -16.55 21.35
CA ALA A 566 5.69 -17.34 20.88
C ALA A 566 6.13 -18.46 19.92
N TRP A 567 7.15 -18.21 19.10
CA TRP A 567 7.75 -19.20 18.22
C TRP A 567 8.38 -20.37 19.00
N LEU A 568 9.13 -20.07 20.07
CA LEU A 568 9.70 -21.10 20.97
C LEU A 568 8.59 -21.85 21.68
N GLU A 569 7.61 -21.16 22.26
CA GLU A 569 6.49 -21.78 22.98
C GLU A 569 5.68 -22.72 22.08
N ALA A 570 5.43 -22.33 20.82
CA ALA A 570 4.67 -23.13 19.86
C ALA A 570 5.42 -24.39 19.39
N ARG A 571 6.75 -24.34 19.30
CA ARG A 571 7.58 -25.42 18.70
C ARG A 571 8.33 -26.27 19.73
N GLU A 572 8.53 -25.77 20.93
CA GLU A 572 9.13 -26.47 22.07
C GLU A 572 8.09 -26.87 23.12
N GLY A 573 6.85 -26.41 22.99
CA GLY A 573 5.68 -26.93 23.71
C GLY A 573 5.34 -28.36 23.28
N LYS A 574 5.23 -29.27 24.26
CA LYS A 574 5.05 -30.74 24.14
C LYS A 574 3.89 -31.28 23.27
N LYS A 575 3.15 -30.47 22.50
CA LYS A 575 1.96 -30.92 21.75
C LYS A 575 2.16 -31.17 20.25
N GLY A 576 3.23 -30.66 19.63
CA GLY A 576 3.42 -30.75 18.17
C GLY A 576 3.82 -32.13 17.63
N ARG A 577 4.44 -32.98 18.47
CA ARG A 577 4.99 -34.28 18.04
C ARG A 577 3.94 -35.39 17.98
N GLU A 578 2.99 -35.41 18.93
CA GLU A 578 1.94 -36.45 19.00
C GLU A 578 0.92 -36.35 17.85
N GLN A 579 0.64 -35.15 17.35
CA GLN A 579 -0.30 -34.96 16.24
C GLN A 579 0.31 -35.38 14.90
N GLY A 580 1.59 -35.04 14.67
CA GLY A 580 2.33 -35.38 13.45
C GLY A 580 2.54 -36.89 13.31
N ASP A 581 2.98 -37.56 14.38
CA ASP A 581 3.21 -39.02 14.37
C ASP A 581 1.92 -39.81 14.14
N LYS A 582 0.78 -39.30 14.62
CA LYS A 582 -0.54 -39.93 14.44
C LYS A 582 -1.05 -39.79 13.01
N VAL A 583 -0.82 -38.64 12.36
CA VAL A 583 -1.18 -38.41 10.95
C VAL A 583 -0.29 -39.25 10.03
N VAL A 584 1.02 -39.28 10.28
CA VAL A 584 1.96 -40.10 9.51
C VAL A 584 1.61 -41.59 9.66
N SER A 585 1.37 -42.07 10.87
CA SER A 585 0.95 -43.47 11.11
C SER A 585 -0.36 -43.83 10.39
N THR A 586 -1.33 -42.93 10.36
CA THR A 586 -2.62 -43.17 9.67
C THR A 586 -2.44 -43.20 8.16
N LEU A 587 -1.61 -42.30 7.61
CA LEU A 587 -1.32 -42.23 6.19
C LEU A 587 -0.52 -43.43 5.71
N THR A 588 0.50 -43.86 6.47
CA THR A 588 1.28 -45.07 6.17
C THR A 588 0.38 -46.30 6.15
N ALA A 589 -0.51 -46.47 7.13
CA ALA A 589 -1.44 -47.60 7.17
C ALA A 589 -2.42 -47.62 5.98
N PHE A 590 -2.88 -46.44 5.54
CA PHE A 590 -3.72 -46.31 4.35
C PHE A 590 -2.96 -46.70 3.07
N LEU A 591 -1.74 -46.20 2.90
CA LEU A 591 -0.91 -46.48 1.73
C LEU A 591 -0.50 -47.95 1.66
N GLU A 592 -0.15 -48.59 2.78
CA GLU A 592 0.13 -50.03 2.85
C GLU A 592 -1.08 -50.88 2.45
N LYS A 593 -2.29 -50.45 2.83
CA LYS A 593 -3.53 -51.14 2.46
C LYS A 593 -3.81 -51.02 0.95
N MET A 594 -3.65 -49.82 0.39
CA MET A 594 -3.83 -49.57 -1.05
C MET A 594 -2.77 -50.29 -1.90
N ALA A 595 -1.51 -50.29 -1.44
CA ALA A 595 -0.42 -51.03 -2.04
C ALA A 595 -0.74 -52.53 -2.16
N LYS A 596 -1.29 -53.12 -1.09
CA LYS A 596 -1.69 -54.52 -1.04
C LYS A 596 -2.92 -54.86 -1.90
N GLU A 597 -3.91 -53.97 -1.96
CA GLU A 597 -5.12 -54.17 -2.78
C GLU A 597 -4.84 -54.05 -4.28
N TYR A 598 -3.90 -53.19 -4.68
CA TYR A 598 -3.64 -52.86 -6.08
C TYR A 598 -2.28 -53.36 -6.61
N GLY A 599 -1.50 -54.10 -5.79
CA GLY A 599 -0.27 -54.76 -6.21
C GLY A 599 0.94 -53.83 -6.40
N TYR A 600 0.96 -52.67 -5.75
CA TYR A 600 2.08 -51.73 -5.80
C TYR A 600 3.04 -51.98 -4.62
N ASP A 601 4.35 -51.91 -4.86
CA ASP A 601 5.36 -51.95 -3.79
C ASP A 601 5.80 -50.51 -3.47
N VAL A 602 5.50 -50.02 -2.27
CA VAL A 602 5.80 -48.63 -1.86
C VAL A 602 7.11 -48.64 -1.06
N PRO A 603 8.20 -48.04 -1.56
CA PRO A 603 9.45 -47.98 -0.80
C PRO A 603 9.27 -47.20 0.50
N ARG A 604 9.73 -47.76 1.63
CA ARG A 604 9.59 -47.19 2.99
C ARG A 604 10.22 -45.80 3.22
N HIS A 605 10.80 -45.17 2.19
CA HIS A 605 11.58 -43.94 2.29
C HIS A 605 10.96 -42.73 1.58
N HIS A 606 9.74 -42.85 1.04
CA HIS A 606 9.08 -41.77 0.31
C HIS A 606 7.98 -41.06 1.10
#